data_AF-A0A317D2W6-F1
#
_entry.id   AF-A0A317D2W6-F1
#
_cell.length_a   1.000
_cell.length_b   1.000
_cell.length_c   1.000
_cell.angle_alpha   90.00
_cell.angle_beta   90.00
_cell.angle_gamma   90.00
#
_symmetry.space_group_name_H-M   'P 1'
#
loop_
_entity.id
_entity.type
_entity.pdbx_description
1 polymer ?
#
loop_
_entity_poly.entity_id
_entity_poly.type
_entity_poly.pdbx_seq_one_letter_code
_entity_poly.pdbx_strand_id
1 'polypeptide(L)'
;MRRRGASRLALAALLGVNLVLPTRPEPVVAAGFVEAYPVTAAAMRAAGPPYAGWAADGRRFLTFDPRGDGRAVEVLGDLAGADRIAVLVPGVGTTLTDFDRGLGGVARRAPSAQAGQLYRELRAADPAARVAVLAWLGYDPPDGVVTAASGASARRGAAGLAALLR
;
A
#
# COMPACT_ATOMS: atom_id res chain seq x y z
N MET A 1 -6.48 6.58 -50.29
CA MET A 1 -7.31 5.44 -49.82
C MET A 1 -6.54 4.69 -48.74
N ARG A 2 -7.10 4.66 -47.52
CA ARG A 2 -6.89 3.79 -46.33
C ARG A 2 -5.52 3.67 -45.62
N ARG A 3 -5.63 3.78 -44.28
CA ARG A 3 -4.64 3.84 -43.19
C ARG A 3 -4.17 2.45 -42.71
N ARG A 4 -3.03 2.48 -42.01
CA ARG A 4 -2.43 1.47 -41.09
C ARG A 4 -3.44 0.75 -40.18
N GLY A 5 -3.11 -0.48 -39.77
CA GLY A 5 -3.75 -1.15 -38.63
C GLY A 5 -3.03 -2.43 -38.20
N ALA A 6 -2.27 -2.34 -37.10
CA ALA A 6 -1.74 -3.46 -36.34
C ALA A 6 -2.87 -4.31 -35.73
N SER A 7 -2.65 -5.61 -35.57
CA SER A 7 -3.51 -6.47 -34.73
C SER A 7 -2.64 -7.18 -33.71
N ARG A 8 -2.50 -6.56 -32.54
CA ARG A 8 -2.08 -7.25 -31.30
C ARG A 8 -3.32 -7.94 -30.73
N LEU A 9 -3.36 -9.26 -30.81
CA LEU A 9 -4.24 -10.09 -30.00
C LEU A 9 -3.47 -10.44 -28.73
N ALA A 10 -3.83 -9.81 -27.61
CA ALA A 10 -3.43 -10.25 -26.29
C ALA A 10 -4.68 -10.76 -25.56
N LEU A 11 -4.70 -12.07 -25.39
CA LEU A 11 -5.71 -12.86 -24.70
C LEU A 11 -5.72 -12.48 -23.20
N ALA A 12 -6.81 -11.89 -22.73
CA ALA A 12 -7.03 -11.61 -21.32
C ALA A 12 -7.62 -12.85 -20.65
N ALA A 13 -6.92 -13.40 -19.66
CA ALA A 13 -7.40 -14.47 -18.80
C ALA A 13 -7.29 -14.07 -17.31
N LEU A 14 -8.43 -13.65 -16.77
CA LEU A 14 -8.99 -14.03 -15.45
C LEU A 14 -8.00 -14.24 -14.28
N LEU A 15 -7.58 -13.15 -13.65
CA LEU A 15 -7.33 -13.05 -12.21
C LEU A 15 -7.92 -11.71 -11.77
N GLY A 16 -8.70 -11.68 -10.68
CA GLY A 16 -9.55 -10.57 -10.25
C GLY A 16 -8.79 -9.29 -9.86
N VAL A 17 -8.15 -8.65 -10.82
CA VAL A 17 -7.58 -7.31 -10.71
C VAL A 17 -8.70 -6.34 -11.04
N ASN A 18 -9.36 -5.83 -10.01
CA ASN A 18 -10.20 -4.64 -10.13
C ASN A 18 -9.26 -3.45 -10.41
N LEU A 19 -8.95 -3.22 -11.69
CA LEU A 19 -8.22 -2.04 -12.13
C LEU A 19 -9.17 -0.83 -12.03
N VAL A 20 -9.32 -0.29 -10.83
CA VAL A 20 -9.89 1.05 -10.66
C VAL A 20 -8.86 2.04 -11.18
N LEU A 21 -9.20 2.79 -12.22
CA LEU A 21 -8.37 3.90 -12.69
C LEU A 21 -8.47 5.03 -11.65
N PRO A 22 -7.40 5.39 -10.92
CA PRO A 22 -7.50 6.42 -9.89
C PRO A 22 -7.65 7.79 -10.55
N THR A 23 -8.64 8.56 -10.08
CA THR A 23 -8.67 10.01 -10.29
C THR A 23 -7.49 10.65 -9.56
N ARG A 24 -6.99 11.78 -10.07
CA ARG A 24 -5.91 12.53 -9.41
C ARG A 24 -6.33 12.84 -7.97
N PRO A 25 -5.50 12.56 -6.95
CA PRO A 25 -5.74 13.10 -5.62
C PRO A 25 -5.64 14.63 -5.71
N GLU A 26 -6.62 15.34 -5.14
CA GLU A 26 -6.56 16.80 -5.07
C GLU A 26 -5.33 17.22 -4.23
N PRO A 27 -4.59 18.29 -4.61
CA PRO A 27 -3.35 18.68 -3.94
C PRO A 27 -3.46 18.88 -2.43
N VAL A 28 -4.65 19.28 -1.95
CA VAL A 28 -4.95 19.50 -0.53
C VAL A 28 -5.00 18.18 0.26
N VAL A 29 -5.51 17.11 -0.34
CA VAL A 29 -5.55 15.77 0.28
C VAL A 29 -4.12 15.22 0.42
N ALA A 30 -3.30 15.41 -0.62
CA ALA A 30 -1.89 15.04 -0.59
C ALA A 30 -1.10 15.81 0.49
N ALA A 31 -1.43 17.09 0.72
CA ALA A 31 -0.79 17.91 1.77
C ALA A 31 -1.16 17.43 3.19
N GLY A 32 -2.42 17.08 3.45
CA GLY A 32 -2.86 16.54 4.75
C GLY A 32 -2.14 15.24 5.14
N PHE A 33 -1.71 14.46 4.14
CA PHE A 33 -0.90 13.26 4.35
C PHE A 33 0.56 13.52 4.70
N VAL A 34 1.18 14.58 4.18
CA VAL A 34 2.58 14.90 4.48
C VAL A 34 2.74 15.36 5.93
N GLU A 35 1.75 16.09 6.46
CA GLU A 35 1.74 16.53 7.87
C GLU A 35 1.63 15.36 8.86
N ALA A 36 1.14 14.20 8.42
CA ALA A 36 1.05 13.01 9.27
C ALA A 36 2.42 12.36 9.55
N TYR A 37 3.44 12.57 8.70
CA TYR A 37 4.72 11.84 8.83
C TYR A 37 5.47 12.14 10.14
N PRO A 38 5.65 13.40 10.58
CA PRO A 38 6.39 13.68 11.81
C PRO A 38 5.67 13.16 13.05
N VAL A 39 4.34 13.29 13.09
CA VAL A 39 3.50 12.79 14.19
C VAL A 39 3.57 11.27 14.28
N THR A 40 3.41 10.59 13.13
CA THR A 40 3.49 9.13 13.05
C THR A 40 4.89 8.63 13.43
N ALA A 41 5.95 9.28 12.93
CA ALA A 41 7.32 8.95 13.29
C ALA A 41 7.60 9.13 14.80
N ALA A 42 7.04 10.17 15.43
CA ALA A 42 7.14 10.36 16.88
C ALA A 42 6.44 9.23 17.64
N ALA A 43 5.23 8.83 17.22
CA ALA A 43 4.52 7.69 17.81
C ALA A 43 5.29 6.36 17.66
N MET A 44 5.88 6.12 16.49
CA MET A 44 6.72 4.93 16.24
C MET A 44 7.98 4.91 17.11
N ARG A 45 8.64 6.07 17.29
CA ARG A 45 9.78 6.19 18.21
C ARG A 45 9.38 5.90 19.67
N ALA A 46 8.24 6.42 20.10
CA ALA A 46 7.70 6.18 21.44
C ALA A 46 7.32 4.70 21.66
N ALA A 47 6.88 4.00 20.61
CA ALA A 47 6.55 2.57 20.67
C ALA A 47 7.78 1.65 20.79
N GLY A 48 8.99 2.16 20.55
CA GLY A 48 10.24 1.39 20.67
C GLY A 48 10.47 0.40 19.52
N PRO A 49 11.50 -0.47 19.65
CA PRO A 49 11.82 -1.46 18.62
C PRO A 49 10.68 -2.47 18.38
N PRO A 50 10.44 -2.90 17.12
CA PRO A 50 11.21 -2.56 15.92
C PRO A 50 10.82 -1.21 15.28
N TYR A 51 9.69 -0.62 15.68
CA TYR A 51 9.08 0.54 15.02
C TYR A 51 9.92 1.81 15.09
N ALA A 52 10.60 2.05 16.22
CA ALA A 52 11.55 3.14 16.36
C ALA A 52 12.69 3.04 15.33
N GLY A 53 13.14 1.81 15.01
CA GLY A 53 14.13 1.54 13.98
C GLY A 53 13.62 1.91 12.59
N TRP A 54 12.40 1.51 12.24
CA TRP A 54 11.79 1.87 10.95
C TRP A 54 11.70 3.39 10.75
N ALA A 55 11.31 4.13 11.78
CA ALA A 55 11.27 5.59 11.71
C ALA A 55 12.68 6.21 11.64
N ALA A 56 13.68 5.59 12.27
CA ALA A 56 15.08 6.02 12.19
C ALA A 56 15.69 5.75 10.81
N ASP A 57 15.27 4.68 10.13
CA ASP A 57 15.68 4.33 8.76
C ASP A 57 15.06 5.25 7.69
N GLY A 58 14.31 6.28 8.10
CA GLY A 58 13.70 7.24 7.20
C GLY A 58 12.46 6.73 6.47
N ARG A 59 11.89 5.59 6.90
CA ARG A 59 10.61 5.09 6.38
C ARG A 59 9.50 6.08 6.77
N ARG A 60 8.57 6.32 5.84
CA ARG A 60 7.49 7.30 6.01
C ARG A 60 6.16 6.59 6.12
N PHE A 61 5.41 6.92 7.17
CA PHE A 61 4.13 6.28 7.49
C PHE A 61 3.03 7.33 7.68
N LEU A 62 1.88 7.13 7.04
CA LEU A 62 0.67 7.96 7.22
C LEU A 62 -0.13 7.57 8.45
N THR A 63 -0.02 6.31 8.86
CA THR A 63 -0.76 5.74 9.97
C THR A 63 0.11 4.71 10.65
N PHE A 64 0.04 4.66 11.98
CA PHE A 64 0.65 3.67 12.82
C PHE A 64 -0.21 3.46 14.07
N ASP A 65 -0.65 2.23 14.31
CA ASP A 65 -1.26 1.83 15.58
C ASP A 65 -0.75 0.43 15.92
N PRO A 66 0.06 0.25 16.99
CA PRO A 66 0.61 -1.05 17.33
C PRO A 66 -0.36 -1.94 18.13
N ARG A 67 -1.59 -1.48 18.40
CA ARG A 67 -2.57 -2.23 19.20
C ARG A 67 -3.22 -3.35 18.39
N GLY A 68 -3.49 -4.48 19.06
CA GLY A 68 -4.09 -5.67 18.43
C GLY A 68 -3.19 -6.21 17.32
N ASP A 69 -3.79 -6.56 16.19
CA ASP A 69 -3.06 -6.98 14.98
C ASP A 69 -2.28 -5.84 14.32
N GLY A 70 -2.52 -4.61 14.77
CA GLY A 70 -1.82 -3.41 14.38
C GLY A 70 -2.18 -2.89 12.99
N ARG A 71 -1.83 -1.62 12.75
CA ARG A 71 -2.08 -0.90 11.51
C ARG A 71 -0.87 -0.10 11.12
N ALA A 72 -0.54 -0.12 9.84
CA ALA A 72 0.50 0.71 9.27
C ALA A 72 0.20 1.03 7.81
N VAL A 73 0.45 2.27 7.42
CA VAL A 73 0.41 2.68 6.01
C VAL A 73 1.74 3.30 5.65
N GLU A 74 2.63 2.51 5.03
CA GLU A 74 3.93 2.99 4.58
C GLU A 74 3.84 3.61 3.19
N VAL A 75 4.62 4.67 2.97
CA VAL A 75 4.69 5.40 1.71
C VAL A 75 6.07 5.23 1.08
N LEU A 76 6.09 4.68 -0.14
CA LEU A 76 7.26 4.67 -1.02
C LEU A 76 7.09 5.72 -2.12
N GLY A 77 8.14 6.50 -2.38
CA GLY A 77 8.10 7.60 -3.36
C GLY A 77 7.50 8.90 -2.82
N ASP A 78 7.43 9.94 -3.64
CA ASP A 78 6.90 11.24 -3.23
C ASP A 78 5.38 11.29 -3.40
N LEU A 79 4.64 11.10 -2.29
CA LEU A 79 3.18 11.12 -2.30
C LEU A 79 2.60 12.50 -2.66
N ALA A 80 3.28 13.59 -2.29
CA ALA A 80 2.77 14.94 -2.55
C ALA A 80 2.87 15.32 -4.04
N GLY A 81 3.95 14.88 -4.70
CA GLY A 81 4.18 15.10 -6.12
C GLY A 81 3.65 14.00 -7.05
N ALA A 82 3.17 12.88 -6.51
CA ALA A 82 2.73 11.74 -7.31
C ALA A 82 1.46 12.04 -8.11
N ASP A 83 1.49 11.72 -9.40
CA ASP A 83 0.30 11.71 -10.26
C ASP A 83 -0.28 10.30 -10.44
N ARG A 84 0.41 9.28 -9.93
CA ARG A 84 0.00 7.88 -9.93
C ARG A 84 0.25 7.27 -8.56
N ILE A 85 -0.81 6.83 -7.89
CA ILE A 85 -0.72 6.15 -6.62
C ILE A 85 -1.15 4.70 -6.81
N ALA A 86 -0.28 3.76 -6.42
CA ALA A 86 -0.64 2.35 -6.31
C ALA A 86 -0.79 1.98 -4.84
N VAL A 87 -1.79 1.16 -4.52
CA VAL A 87 -2.05 0.70 -3.15
C VAL A 87 -1.86 -0.81 -3.11
N LEU A 88 -0.92 -1.27 -2.29
CA LEU A 88 -0.73 -2.67 -1.99
C LEU A 88 -1.57 -3.05 -0.78
N VAL A 89 -2.58 -3.90 -1.00
CA VAL A 89 -3.43 -4.44 0.05
C VAL A 89 -2.87 -5.79 0.50
N PRO A 90 -2.59 -5.98 1.80
CA PRO A 90 -2.02 -7.22 2.30
C PRO A 90 -2.98 -8.40 2.19
N GLY A 91 -2.38 -9.60 2.14
CA GLY A 91 -3.11 -10.86 2.15
C GLY A 91 -3.70 -11.20 3.52
N VAL A 92 -4.46 -12.29 3.55
CA VAL A 92 -5.10 -12.85 4.75
C VAL A 92 -4.07 -13.13 5.86
N GLY A 93 -4.46 -12.91 7.12
CA GLY A 93 -3.65 -13.20 8.31
C GLY A 93 -2.44 -12.30 8.50
N THR A 94 -2.36 -11.17 7.77
CA THR A 94 -1.24 -10.24 7.90
C THR A 94 -1.42 -9.33 9.10
N THR A 95 -0.48 -9.37 10.04
CA THR A 95 -0.41 -8.43 11.16
C THR A 95 0.70 -7.40 10.96
N LEU A 96 0.79 -6.41 11.85
CA LEU A 96 1.87 -5.44 11.89
C LEU A 96 3.24 -6.10 12.16
N THR A 97 3.26 -7.25 12.85
CA THR A 97 4.49 -8.04 13.03
C THR A 97 4.99 -8.62 11.71
N ASP A 98 4.07 -9.03 10.83
CA ASP A 98 4.38 -9.56 9.50
C ASP A 98 4.65 -8.46 8.48
N PHE A 99 4.33 -7.20 8.80
CA PHE A 99 4.43 -6.06 7.89
C PHE A 99 5.81 -5.95 7.23
N ASP A 100 6.86 -6.24 8.01
CA ASP A 100 8.25 -6.13 7.59
C ASP A 100 8.95 -7.48 7.46
N ARG A 101 8.67 -8.43 8.37
CA ARG A 101 9.31 -9.76 8.36
C ARG A 101 8.65 -10.73 7.39
N GLY A 102 7.39 -10.47 7.04
CA GLY A 102 6.56 -11.35 6.24
C GLY A 102 6.03 -12.55 7.02
N LEU A 103 4.89 -13.05 6.55
CA LEU A 103 4.20 -14.18 7.18
C LEU A 103 5.12 -15.41 7.29
N GLY A 104 5.34 -15.88 8.53
CA GLY A 104 6.24 -16.99 8.84
C GLY A 104 7.73 -16.66 8.66
N GLY A 105 8.10 -15.38 8.72
CA GLY A 105 9.47 -14.91 8.51
C GLY A 105 9.93 -14.91 7.05
N VAL A 106 9.00 -15.06 6.11
CA VAL A 106 9.31 -15.10 4.68
C VAL A 106 9.24 -13.68 4.11
N ALA A 107 10.40 -13.03 3.96
CA ALA A 107 10.50 -11.63 3.52
C ALA A 107 9.68 -11.27 2.27
N ARG A 108 9.61 -12.14 1.24
CA ARG A 108 8.78 -11.87 0.03
C ARG A 108 7.27 -11.79 0.30
N ARG A 109 6.82 -12.24 1.48
CA ARG A 109 5.43 -12.14 1.95
C ARG A 109 5.21 -10.90 2.82
N ALA A 110 6.24 -10.11 3.10
CA ALA A 110 6.11 -8.85 3.82
C ALA A 110 5.42 -7.81 2.92
N PRO A 111 4.37 -7.13 3.41
CA PRO A 111 3.79 -5.97 2.74
C PRO A 111 4.83 -4.90 2.34
N SER A 112 5.79 -4.59 3.21
CA SER A 112 6.85 -3.61 2.91
C SER A 112 7.71 -4.06 1.72
N ALA A 113 8.11 -5.33 1.69
CA ALA A 113 8.92 -5.89 0.62
C ALA A 113 8.17 -5.94 -0.73
N GLN A 114 6.90 -6.36 -0.72
CA GLN A 114 6.08 -6.40 -1.92
C GLN A 114 5.85 -4.99 -2.48
N ALA A 115 5.57 -4.02 -1.61
CA ALA A 115 5.38 -2.62 -2.02
C ALA A 115 6.68 -2.01 -2.56
N GLY A 116 7.82 -2.35 -1.97
CA GLY A 116 9.15 -1.98 -2.48
C GLY A 116 9.47 -2.59 -3.84
N GLN A 117 9.06 -3.84 -4.08
CA GLN A 117 9.18 -4.45 -5.40
C GLN A 117 8.30 -3.73 -6.42
N LEU A 118 7.02 -3.50 -6.11
CA LEU A 118 6.09 -2.78 -6.99
C LEU A 118 6.59 -1.37 -7.31
N TYR A 119 7.10 -0.62 -6.32
CA TYR A 119 7.65 0.71 -6.54
C TYR A 119 8.83 0.69 -7.52
N ARG A 120 9.75 -0.28 -7.38
CA ARG A 120 10.88 -0.45 -8.31
C ARG A 120 10.42 -0.81 -9.72
N GLU A 121 9.45 -1.72 -9.85
CA GLU A 121 8.91 -2.13 -11.16
C GLU A 121 8.22 -0.96 -11.87
N LEU A 122 7.40 -0.17 -11.16
CA LEU A 122 6.75 1.02 -11.71
C LEU A 122 7.77 2.07 -12.20
N ARG A 123 8.83 2.31 -11.40
CA ARG A 123 9.91 3.23 -11.76
C ARG A 123 10.77 2.72 -12.94
N ALA A 124 10.94 1.41 -13.07
CA ALA A 124 11.65 0.79 -14.20
C ALA A 124 10.84 0.85 -15.49
N ALA A 125 9.52 0.68 -15.41
CA ALA A 125 8.63 0.72 -16.56
C ALA A 125 8.45 2.14 -17.14
N ASP A 126 8.42 3.16 -16.28
CA ASP A 126 8.35 4.57 -16.68
C ASP A 126 9.16 5.45 -15.72
N PRO A 127 10.45 5.72 -16.02
CA PRO A 127 11.30 6.56 -15.18
C PRO A 127 10.86 8.02 -15.06
N ALA A 128 9.99 8.51 -15.95
CA ALA A 128 9.45 9.87 -15.89
C ALA A 128 8.17 9.96 -15.03
N ALA A 129 7.57 8.82 -14.68
CA ALA A 129 6.37 8.77 -13.85
C ALA A 129 6.63 9.26 -12.42
N ARG A 130 5.74 10.13 -11.93
CA ARG A 130 5.71 10.50 -10.50
C ARG A 130 4.79 9.53 -9.77
N VAL A 131 5.36 8.40 -9.35
CA VAL A 131 4.63 7.31 -8.67
C VAL A 131 4.85 7.35 -7.16
N ALA A 132 3.79 7.05 -6.41
CA ALA A 132 3.88 6.65 -5.01
C ALA A 132 3.20 5.29 -4.82
N VAL A 133 3.73 4.48 -3.89
CA VAL A 133 3.13 3.20 -3.49
C VAL A 133 2.81 3.24 -2.01
N LEU A 134 1.57 2.86 -1.67
CA LEU A 134 1.10 2.73 -0.29
C LEU A 134 1.09 1.25 0.10
N ALA A 135 1.92 0.82 1.04
CA ALA A 135 1.77 -0.49 1.68
C ALA A 135 0.71 -0.38 2.77
N TRP A 136 -0.50 -0.87 2.51
CA TRP A 136 -1.71 -0.47 3.24
C TRP A 136 -2.24 -1.57 4.16
N LEU A 137 -1.71 -1.64 5.39
CA LEU A 137 -2.34 -2.38 6.50
C LEU A 137 -3.25 -1.42 7.28
N GLY A 138 -4.30 -0.92 6.62
CA GLY A 138 -5.23 0.06 7.19
C GLY A 138 -6.51 -0.54 7.79
N TYR A 139 -6.66 -1.86 7.72
CA TYR A 139 -7.81 -2.61 8.24
C TYR A 139 -7.32 -3.82 9.02
N ASP A 140 -8.23 -4.43 9.78
CA ASP A 140 -8.01 -5.70 10.47
C ASP A 140 -8.24 -6.85 9.48
N PRO A 141 -7.17 -7.48 8.95
CA PRO A 141 -7.30 -8.53 7.95
C PRO A 141 -7.85 -9.80 8.59
N PRO A 142 -8.57 -10.65 7.85
CA PRO A 142 -9.11 -11.88 8.42
C PRO A 142 -7.98 -12.80 8.90
N ASP A 143 -8.13 -13.39 10.10
CA ASP A 143 -7.11 -14.23 10.76
C ASP A 143 -6.69 -15.48 9.95
N GLY A 144 -7.50 -15.93 8.99
CA GLY A 144 -7.23 -17.13 8.22
C GLY A 144 -8.12 -17.32 7.00
N VAL A 145 -7.82 -18.33 6.19
CA VAL A 145 -8.52 -18.59 4.92
C VAL A 145 -10.02 -18.85 5.13
N VAL A 146 -10.40 -19.45 6.26
CA VAL A 146 -11.79 -19.71 6.63
C VAL A 146 -12.56 -18.39 6.89
N THR A 147 -11.95 -17.42 7.55
CA THR A 147 -12.58 -16.10 7.78
C THR A 147 -12.54 -15.22 6.54
N ALA A 148 -11.56 -15.44 5.65
CA ALA A 148 -11.47 -14.82 4.33
C ALA A 148 -12.50 -15.34 3.31
N ALA A 149 -13.15 -16.48 3.57
CA ALA A 149 -14.21 -17.01 2.72
C ALA A 149 -15.44 -16.09 2.67
N SER A 150 -15.58 -15.15 3.62
CA SER A 150 -16.61 -14.12 3.63
C SER A 150 -16.09 -12.79 3.08
N GLY A 151 -16.91 -12.07 2.30
CA GLY A 151 -16.55 -10.74 1.78
C GLY A 151 -16.56 -9.60 2.83
N ALA A 152 -16.76 -9.91 4.12
CA ALA A 152 -16.91 -8.88 5.16
C ALA A 152 -15.63 -8.07 5.38
N SER A 153 -14.47 -8.74 5.47
CA SER A 153 -13.17 -8.06 5.61
C SER A 153 -12.83 -7.24 4.36
N ALA A 154 -13.18 -7.72 3.16
CA ALA A 154 -13.00 -6.96 1.92
C ALA A 154 -13.82 -5.67 1.91
N ARG A 155 -15.07 -5.70 2.40
CA ARG A 155 -15.90 -4.49 2.52
C ARG A 155 -15.35 -3.51 3.55
N ARG A 156 -14.88 -3.98 4.71
CA ARG A 156 -14.21 -3.13 5.71
C ARG A 156 -12.93 -2.52 5.17
N GLY A 157 -12.14 -3.32 4.43
CA GLY A 157 -10.94 -2.87 3.73
C GLY A 157 -11.27 -1.78 2.71
N ALA A 158 -12.28 -1.99 1.86
CA ALA A 158 -12.72 -1.00 0.88
C ALA A 158 -13.18 0.31 1.52
N ALA A 159 -13.96 0.24 2.61
CA ALA A 159 -14.39 1.43 3.35
C ALA A 159 -13.21 2.17 4.00
N GLY A 160 -12.28 1.45 4.63
CA GLY A 160 -11.08 2.04 5.23
C GLY A 160 -10.16 2.68 4.19
N LEU A 161 -9.99 2.04 3.03
CA LEU A 161 -9.21 2.60 1.93
C LEU A 161 -9.88 3.85 1.36
N ALA A 162 -11.20 3.83 1.18
CA ALA A 162 -11.94 5.01 0.72
C ALA A 162 -11.95 6.15 1.75
N ALA A 163 -11.79 5.87 3.04
CA ALA A 163 -11.62 6.89 4.06
C ALA A 163 -10.19 7.47 4.05
N LEU A 164 -9.19 6.63 3.79
CA LEU A 164 -7.82 7.10 3.59
C LEU A 164 -7.77 8.04 2.37
N LEU A 165 -8.24 7.60 1.21
CA LEU A 165 -8.07 8.32 -0.06
C LEU A 165 -8.91 9.59 -0.25
N ARG A 166 -9.67 10.02 0.77
CA ARG A 166 -10.51 11.24 0.72
C ARG A 166 -9.79 12.42 1.34
#